data_AF-A0A537KAN9-F1
#
_entry.id   AF-A0A537KAN9-F1
#
_cell.length_a   1.000
_cell.length_b   1.000
_cell.length_c   1.000
_cell.angle_alpha   90.00
_cell.angle_beta   90.00
_cell.angle_gamma   90.00
#
_symmetry.space_group_name_H-M   'P 1'
#
loop_
_entity.id
_entity.type
_entity.pdbx_description
1 polymer ?
#
loop_
_entity_poly.entity_id
_entity_poly.type
_entity_poly.pdbx_seq_one_letter_code
_entity_poly.pdbx_strand_id
1 'polypeptide(L)' 'MAAPGKFAKFYIKGEKALYAFIEGQPEYELVPTDKNKFELKVLKGYSVQFEQTEKGEIISASFVQPNGTFKAKRK' A
#
# COMPACT_ATOMS: atom_id res chain seq x y z
N MET A 1 11.33 20.20 -12.40
CA MET A 1 10.44 19.11 -12.85
C MET A 1 10.55 17.98 -11.85
N ALA A 2 9.59 17.86 -10.93
CA ALA A 2 9.48 16.64 -10.15
C ALA A 2 9.25 15.50 -11.16
N ALA A 3 10.07 14.44 -11.11
CA ALA A 3 9.69 13.20 -11.79
C ALA A 3 8.21 12.93 -11.44
N PRO A 4 7.33 12.56 -12.39
CA PRO A 4 5.95 12.25 -12.07
C PRO A 4 5.96 11.04 -11.13
N GLY A 5 6.06 11.31 -9.83
CA GLY A 5 6.07 10.31 -8.79
C GLY A 5 4.71 9.68 -8.86
N LYS A 6 4.66 8.44 -9.35
CA LYS A 6 3.44 7.64 -9.41
C LYS A 6 2.69 7.78 -8.08
N PHE A 7 1.54 8.46 -8.11
CA PHE A 7 0.73 8.64 -6.92
C PHE A 7 -0.03 7.33 -6.67
N ALA A 8 0.19 6.73 -5.50
CA ALA A 8 -0.60 5.61 -5.01
C ALA A 8 -1.57 6.12 -3.94
N LYS A 9 -2.87 5.95 -4.18
CA LYS A 9 -3.94 6.26 -3.24
C LYS A 9 -4.44 4.96 -2.63
N PHE A 10 -4.51 4.93 -1.30
CA PHE A 10 -5.10 3.82 -0.55
C PHE A 10 -6.47 4.28 -0.04
N TYR A 11 -7.50 3.49 -0.27
CA TYR A 11 -8.83 3.79 0.21
C TYR A 11 -9.58 2.50 0.53
N ILE A 12 -10.55 2.57 1.44
CA ILE A 12 -11.40 1.43 1.76
C ILE A 12 -12.64 1.52 0.87
N LYS A 13 -12.94 0.42 0.16
CA LYS A 13 -14.12 0.28 -0.70
C LYS A 13 -15.10 -0.69 -0.01
N GLY A 14 -16.34 -0.25 0.19
CA GLY A 14 -17.33 -1.01 0.96
C GLY A 14 -17.04 -0.98 2.47
N GLU A 15 -17.31 -2.09 3.17
CA GLU A 15 -17.18 -2.15 4.64
C GLU A 15 -15.76 -2.47 5.15
N LYS A 16 -14.93 -3.18 4.37
CA LYS A 16 -13.65 -3.73 4.89
C LYS A 16 -12.59 -4.10 3.85
N ALA A 17 -12.80 -3.78 2.57
CA ALA A 17 -11.81 -4.08 1.53
C ALA A 17 -10.94 -2.85 1.28
N LEU A 18 -9.63 -2.97 1.51
CA LEU A 18 -8.67 -1.91 1.21
C LEU A 18 -8.29 -2.01 -0.28
N TYR A 19 -8.17 -0.88 -0.96
CA TYR A 19 -7.82 -0.78 -2.37
C TYR A 19 -6.64 0.17 -2.55
N ALA A 20 -5.73 -0.20 -3.44
CA ALA A 20 -4.60 0.60 -3.88
C ALA A 20 -4.84 1.06 -5.34
N PHE A 21 -5.04 2.34 -5.53
CA PHE A 21 -5.10 2.96 -6.85
C PHE A 21 -3.76 3.60 -7.17
N ILE A 22 -3.14 3.15 -8.25
CA ILE A 22 -1.87 3.69 -8.72
C ILE A 22 -2.14 4.40 -10.04
N GLU A 23 -1.73 5.66 -10.15
CA GLU A 23 -1.98 6.44 -11.36
C GLU A 23 -1.31 5.81 -12.61
N GLY A 24 -2.14 5.45 -13.59
CA GLY A 24 -1.73 4.73 -14.80
C GLY A 24 -1.63 3.21 -14.66
N GLN A 25 -2.15 2.63 -13.57
CA GLN A 25 -2.35 1.19 -13.40
C GLN A 25 -3.79 0.92 -12.90
N PRO A 26 -4.32 -0.32 -13.04
CA PRO A 26 -5.60 -0.67 -12.46
C PRO A 26 -5.57 -0.61 -10.93
N GLU A 27 -6.75 -0.50 -10.32
CA GLU A 27 -6.90 -0.54 -8.87
C GLU A 27 -6.71 -1.99 -8.37
N TYR A 28 -5.94 -2.15 -7.29
CA TYR A 28 -5.63 -3.44 -6.71
C TYR A 28 -6.31 -3.60 -5.35
N GLU A 29 -7.03 -4.70 -5.16
CA GLU A 29 -7.58 -5.05 -3.85
C GLU A 29 -6.45 -5.56 -2.93
N LEU A 30 -6.37 -4.97 -1.75
CA LEU A 30 -5.46 -5.30 -0.65
C LEU A 30 -6.21 -6.13 0.39
N VAL A 31 -5.69 -7.31 0.66
CA VAL A 31 -6.20 -8.26 1.65
C VAL A 31 -5.35 -8.13 2.90
N PRO A 32 -5.92 -7.83 4.07
CA PRO A 32 -5.17 -7.89 5.33
C PRO A 32 -4.72 -9.32 5.57
N THR A 33 -3.40 -9.55 5.66
CA THR A 33 -2.84 -10.86 5.96
C THR A 33 -2.20 -10.92 7.34
N ASP A 34 -1.80 -9.77 7.89
CA ASP A 34 -1.13 -9.69 9.18
C ASP A 34 -1.35 -8.32 9.83
N LYS A 35 -0.85 -8.16 11.06
CA LYS A 35 -0.95 -6.88 11.79
C LYS A 35 -0.22 -5.78 11.01
N ASN A 36 -0.99 -4.83 10.48
CA ASN A 36 -0.52 -3.76 9.61
C ASN A 36 0.14 -4.24 8.29
N LYS A 37 -0.15 -5.47 7.84
CA LYS A 37 0.36 -6.01 6.58
C LYS A 37 -0.78 -6.45 5.68
N PHE A 38 -0.68 -6.06 4.41
CA PHE A 38 -1.70 -6.28 3.41
C PHE A 38 -1.06 -6.87 2.15
N GLU A 39 -1.68 -7.87 1.54
CA GLU A 39 -1.23 -8.47 0.29
C GLU A 39 -2.15 -8.10 -0.85
N LEU A 40 -1.62 -7.94 -2.06
CA LEU A 40 -2.44 -7.66 -3.21
C LEU A 40 -3.12 -8.96 -3.65
N LYS A 41 -4.45 -9.01 -3.62
CA LYS A 41 -5.24 -10.20 -3.94
C LYS A 41 -4.94 -10.75 -5.33
N VAL A 42 -4.76 -9.83 -6.28
CA VAL A 42 -4.57 -10.15 -7.70
C VAL A 42 -3.09 -10.26 -8.08
N LEU A 43 -2.15 -9.81 -7.23
CA LEU A 43 -0.71 -9.83 -7.50
C LEU A 43 0.01 -10.61 -6.39
N LYS A 44 0.33 -11.88 -6.68
CA LYS A 44 1.13 -12.72 -5.78
C LYS A 44 2.56 -12.18 -5.66
N GLY A 45 3.07 -12.14 -4.44
CA GLY A 45 4.39 -11.58 -4.12
C GLY A 45 4.41 -10.07 -3.90
N TYR A 46 3.27 -9.39 -4.04
CA TYR A 46 3.13 -7.97 -3.70
C TYR A 46 2.46 -7.83 -2.33
N SER A 47 3.12 -7.11 -1.44
CA SER A 47 2.64 -6.82 -0.10
C SER A 47 2.93 -5.38 0.31
N VAL A 48 2.14 -4.85 1.22
CA VAL A 48 2.22 -3.51 1.77
C VAL A 48 2.23 -3.64 3.28
N GLN A 49 3.30 -3.18 3.91
CA GLN A 49 3.44 -3.17 5.36
C GLN A 49 3.41 -1.74 5.86
N PHE A 50 2.40 -1.42 6.66
CA PHE A 50 2.26 -0.13 7.31
C PHE A 50 3.04 -0.14 8.63
N GLU A 51 3.91 0.85 8.78
CA GLU A 51 4.55 1.14 10.06
C GLU A 51 3.66 2.11 10.83
N GLN A 52 3.24 1.63 11.99
CA GLN A 52 2.47 2.35 12.98
C GLN A 52 3.40 2.78 14.12
N THR A 53 3.21 3.98 14.66
CA THR A 53 3.88 4.42 15.90
C THR A 53 3.21 3.81 17.14
N GLU A 54 3.86 3.93 18.29
CA GLU A 54 3.26 3.54 19.58
C GLU A 54 1.90 4.19 19.85
N LYS A 55 1.61 5.34 19.22
CA LYS A 55 0.33 6.06 19.35
C LYS A 55 -0.79 5.55 18.43
N GLY A 56 -0.52 4.58 17.56
CA GLY A 56 -1.52 4.09 16.60
C GLY A 56 -1.49 4.77 15.23
N GLU A 57 -0.57 5.71 15.00
CA GLU A 57 -0.52 6.47 13.76
C GLU A 57 0.38 5.82 12.71
N ILE A 58 -0.12 5.67 11.48
CA ILE A 58 0.68 5.21 10.35
C ILE A 58 1.67 6.30 9.91
N ILE A 59 2.97 6.03 10.03
CA ILE A 59 4.06 6.94 9.64
C ILE A 59 4.71 6.58 8.30
N SER A 60 4.68 5.31 7.92
CA SER A 60 5.21 4.84 6.65
C SER A 60 4.47 3.62 6.14
N ALA A 61 4.55 3.40 4.83
CA ALA A 61 4.09 2.21 4.14
C ALA A 61 5.25 1.64 3.32
N SER A 62 5.56 0.37 3.51
CA SER A 62 6.59 -0.36 2.79
C SER A 62 5.93 -1.29 1.78
N PHE A 63 6.06 -0.96 0.50
CA PHE A 63 5.60 -1.76 -0.63
C PHE A 63 6.67 -2.79 -0.96
N VAL A 64 6.46 -4.03 -0.57
CA VAL A 64 7.32 -5.16 -0.91
C VAL A 64 6.79 -5.77 -2.19
N GLN A 65 7.56 -5.66 -3.27
CA GLN A 65 7.24 -6.20 -4.58
C GLN A 65 8.40 -7.11 -5.01
N PRO A 66 8.17 -8.11 -5.87
CA PRO A 66 9.25 -8.97 -6.38
C PRO A 66 10.34 -8.16 -7.13
N ASN A 67 9.97 -7.01 -7.69
CA ASN A 67 10.89 -6.11 -8.38
C ASN A 67 11.68 -5.19 -7.43
N GLY A 68 11.35 -5.17 -6.13
CA GLY A 68 11.99 -4.32 -5.13
C GLY A 68 11.04 -3.85 -4.04
N THR A 69 11.61 -3.34 -2.95
CA THR A 69 10.85 -2.77 -1.83
C THR A 69 10.88 -1.25 -1.86
N PHE A 70 9.73 -0.62 -1.98
CA PHE A 70 9.58 0.84 -1.95
C PHE A 70 9.02 1.29 -0.61
N LYS A 71 9.77 2.10 0.13
CA LYS A 71 9.29 2.70 1.39
C LYS A 71 8.73 4.10 1.12
N ALA A 72 7.42 4.26 1.28
CA ALA A 72 6.76 5.56 1.26
C ALA A 72 6.61 6.08 2.69
N LYS A 73 7.16 7.24 2.98
CA LYS A 73 6.86 7.97 4.23
C LYS A 73 5.63 8.83 4.00
N ARG A 74 4.69 8.83 4.95
CA ARG A 74 3.57 9.75 4.94
C ARG A 74 4.13 11.16 5.14
N LYS A 75 3.85 12.07 4.20
CA LYS A 75 4.30 13.47 4.23
C LYS A 75 3.11 14.38 4.46
#